data_AF-A0A2E3BZQ6-F1
#
_entry.id   AF-A0A2E3BZQ6-F1
#
_cell.length_a   1.000
_cell.length_b   1.000
_cell.length_c   1.000
_cell.angle_alpha   90.00
_cell.angle_beta   90.00
_cell.angle_gamma   90.00
#
_symmetry.space_group_name_H-M   'P 1'
#
loop_
_entity.id
_entity.type
_entity.pdbx_description
1 polymer ?
#
loop_
_entity_poly.entity_id
_entity_poly.type
_entity_poly.pdbx_seq_one_letter_code
_entity_poly.pdbx_strand_id
1 'polypeptide(L)'
;MNSYNTQTLYDAILSGNKEVQKKCFNNKVTPDRECLILYIASYDVNMVNFCKTIGLKIDEDIIKESFSKMVFTEDIERQYYCRYGQTVKHFCNQQKMQDILSTLKKDIEETNTIDSIFEIIAKKLEIDLLKDRYYYNNNISSVIKKLDNSEVKLTKKIIISAIKYCIESFDISKHNIEIDDEIRDVCRKNNCYPFGMKFNDKDVVYILKSNNINAFNRLDKNYKFNSDHLRQYYVSINNMKIYKKIIKTYNPTKEDFDYCLNSLKSFNATKSKILRDIYNKIK
;
A
#
# COMPACT_ATOMS: atom_id res chain seq x y z
N MET A 1 44.48 27.62 10.53
CA MET A 1 43.35 27.40 11.46
C MET A 1 42.13 27.09 10.61
N ASN A 2 41.58 25.87 10.68
CA ASN A 2 40.29 25.61 10.05
C ASN A 2 39.22 26.28 10.91
N SER A 3 38.59 27.34 10.40
CA SER A 3 37.46 27.96 11.08
C SER A 3 36.25 27.05 10.93
N TYR A 4 35.73 26.53 12.05
CA TYR A 4 34.48 25.78 12.02
C TYR A 4 33.34 26.74 11.63
N ASN A 5 32.70 26.44 10.50
CA ASN A 5 31.60 27.21 9.95
C ASN A 5 30.53 26.26 9.37
N THR A 6 29.42 26.81 8.88
CA THR A 6 28.31 26.01 8.34
C THR A 6 28.73 25.13 7.17
N GLN A 7 29.64 25.58 6.30
CA GLN A 7 30.18 24.74 5.23
C GLN A 7 30.95 23.53 5.78
N THR A 8 31.78 23.74 6.79
CA THR A 8 32.51 22.64 7.45
C THR A 8 31.56 21.65 8.12
N LEU A 9 30.46 22.15 8.69
CA LEU A 9 29.39 21.30 9.22
C LEU A 9 28.70 20.51 8.10
N TYR A 10 28.33 21.16 7.00
CA TYR A 10 27.72 20.51 5.84
C TYR A 10 28.60 19.38 5.28
N ASP A 11 29.89 19.64 5.06
CA ASP A 11 30.85 18.66 4.56
C ASP A 11 31.04 17.49 5.53
N ALA A 12 30.98 17.76 6.85
CA ALA A 12 31.04 16.73 7.89
C ALA A 12 29.80 15.84 7.88
N ILE A 13 28.60 16.40 7.65
CA ILE A 13 27.36 15.61 7.52
C ILE A 13 27.44 14.73 6.27
N LEU A 14 27.81 15.33 5.13
CA LEU A 14 27.90 14.65 3.83
C LEU A 14 28.88 13.46 3.87
N SER A 15 30.01 13.62 4.57
CA SER A 15 31.03 12.57 4.74
C SER A 15 30.76 11.60 5.89
N GLY A 16 29.73 11.82 6.71
CA GLY A 16 29.45 11.02 7.91
C GLY A 16 30.46 11.22 9.06
N ASN A 17 31.30 12.27 9.02
CA ASN A 17 32.33 12.51 10.03
C ASN A 17 31.76 13.12 11.32
N LYS A 18 31.31 12.25 12.23
CA LYS A 18 30.69 12.66 13.50
C LYS A 18 31.64 13.42 14.44
N GLU A 19 32.94 13.23 14.36
CA GLU A 19 33.90 13.98 15.18
C GLU A 19 33.97 15.45 14.77
N VAL A 20 34.04 15.72 13.46
CA VAL A 20 34.05 17.09 12.93
C VAL A 20 32.69 17.76 13.19
N GLN A 21 31.59 17.02 12.99
CA GLN A 21 30.24 17.50 13.30
C GLN A 21 30.13 17.93 14.78
N LYS A 22 30.63 17.12 15.71
CA LYS A 22 30.67 17.45 17.15
C LYS A 22 31.53 18.69 17.43
N LYS A 23 32.68 18.82 16.78
CA LYS A 23 33.53 20.01 16.92
C LYS A 23 32.82 21.28 16.40
N CYS A 24 32.08 21.21 15.29
CA CYS A 24 31.27 22.32 14.80
C CYS A 24 30.24 22.77 15.86
N PHE A 25 29.48 21.84 16.44
CA PHE A 25 28.50 22.17 17.48
C PHE A 25 29.14 22.71 18.77
N ASN A 26 30.28 22.17 19.20
CA ASN A 26 31.04 22.71 20.33
C ASN A 26 31.50 24.16 20.09
N ASN A 27 31.73 24.52 18.82
CA ASN A 27 32.03 25.89 18.40
C ASN A 27 30.77 26.71 18.04
N LYS A 28 29.58 26.26 18.48
CA LYS A 28 28.28 26.94 18.29
C LYS A 28 27.90 27.19 16.82
N VAL A 29 28.42 26.40 15.89
CA VAL A 29 27.97 26.43 14.49
C VAL A 29 26.51 25.96 14.45
N THR A 30 25.64 26.79 13.89
CA THR A 30 24.21 26.50 13.76
C THR A 30 23.94 25.86 12.40
N PRO A 31 23.23 24.72 12.34
CA PRO A 31 22.86 24.11 11.06
C PRO A 31 21.85 25.01 10.34
N ASP A 32 21.95 25.04 9.02
CA ASP A 32 21.06 25.78 8.14
C ASP A 32 20.14 24.82 7.35
N ARG A 33 19.43 25.37 6.37
CA ARG A 33 18.53 24.64 5.46
C ARG A 33 19.23 23.44 4.79
N GLU A 34 20.45 23.63 4.29
CA GLU A 34 21.19 22.58 3.58
C GLU A 34 21.61 21.45 4.52
N CYS A 35 22.01 21.79 5.75
CA CYS A 35 22.29 20.79 6.79
C CYS A 35 21.03 19.95 7.11
N LEU A 36 19.87 20.60 7.26
CA LEU A 36 18.61 19.92 7.53
C LEU A 36 18.21 18.95 6.41
N ILE A 37 18.39 19.36 5.15
CA ILE A 37 18.16 18.50 3.98
C ILE A 37 18.99 17.21 4.09
N LEU A 38 20.28 17.32 4.42
CA LEU A 38 21.15 16.17 4.57
C LEU A 38 20.79 15.30 5.78
N TYR A 39 20.34 15.89 6.91
CA TYR A 39 19.89 15.12 8.07
C TYR A 39 18.66 14.28 7.77
N ILE A 40 17.69 14.83 7.04
CA ILE A 40 16.53 14.06 6.58
C ILE A 40 17.01 12.97 5.61
N ALA A 41 17.84 13.31 4.61
CA ALA A 41 18.33 12.38 3.61
C ALA A 41 19.17 11.21 4.17
N SER A 42 19.81 11.41 5.32
CA SER A 42 20.62 10.40 6.02
C SER A 42 19.87 9.65 7.14
N TYR A 43 18.57 9.91 7.28
CA TYR A 43 17.71 9.34 8.32
C TYR A 43 18.11 9.70 9.77
N ASP A 44 18.75 10.86 9.99
CA ASP A 44 19.20 11.30 11.32
C ASP A 44 18.08 12.04 12.07
N VAL A 45 17.09 11.28 12.57
CA VAL A 45 15.92 11.80 13.31
C VAL A 45 16.30 12.74 14.46
N ASN A 46 17.39 12.43 15.17
CA ASN A 46 17.84 13.25 16.29
C ASN A 46 18.28 14.64 15.82
N MET A 47 19.02 14.71 14.72
CA MET A 47 19.44 15.99 14.15
C MET A 47 18.28 16.74 13.49
N VAL A 48 17.32 16.04 12.86
CA VAL A 48 16.08 16.66 12.37
C VAL A 48 15.31 17.32 13.50
N ASN A 49 15.12 16.62 14.63
CA ASN A 49 14.46 17.18 15.80
C ASN A 49 15.23 18.36 16.38
N PHE A 50 16.57 18.29 16.45
CA PHE A 50 17.40 19.41 16.86
C PHE A 50 17.23 20.64 15.95
N CYS A 51 17.21 20.47 14.63
CA CYS A 51 16.95 21.56 13.69
C CYS A 51 15.57 22.20 13.93
N LYS A 52 14.54 21.39 14.22
CA LYS A 52 13.21 21.90 14.59
C LYS A 52 13.23 22.71 15.88
N THR A 53 13.95 22.27 16.92
CA THR A 53 13.97 22.99 18.21
C THR A 53 14.66 24.35 18.13
N ILE A 54 15.61 24.52 17.21
CA ILE A 54 16.24 25.82 16.95
C ILE A 54 15.47 26.68 15.93
N GLY A 55 14.28 26.23 15.50
CA GLY A 55 13.34 27.02 14.70
C GLY A 55 13.52 26.91 13.18
N LEU A 56 14.27 25.94 12.66
CA LEU A 56 14.28 25.70 11.21
C LEU A 56 12.91 25.18 10.78
N LYS A 57 12.25 25.94 9.90
CA LYS A 57 10.98 25.55 9.29
C LYS A 57 11.24 24.49 8.22
N ILE A 58 10.41 23.44 8.21
CA ILE A 58 10.39 22.43 7.15
C ILE A 58 9.30 22.82 6.17
N ASP A 59 9.70 23.22 4.96
CA ASP A 59 8.78 23.54 3.88
C ASP A 59 8.81 22.44 2.79
N GLU A 60 7.98 22.64 1.76
CA GLU A 60 7.82 21.71 0.64
C GLU A 60 9.15 21.41 -0.07
N ASP A 61 9.99 22.43 -0.29
CA ASP A 61 11.25 22.29 -1.01
C ASP A 61 12.26 21.49 -0.19
N ILE A 62 12.36 21.74 1.12
CA ILE A 62 13.20 20.95 2.02
C ILE A 62 12.79 19.48 1.97
N ILE A 63 11.50 19.17 2.05
CA ILE A 63 11.01 17.79 1.99
C ILE A 63 11.40 17.15 0.65
N LYS A 64 11.05 17.77 -0.47
CA LYS A 64 11.34 17.23 -1.81
C LYS A 64 12.83 17.03 -2.03
N GLU A 65 13.65 18.02 -1.67
CA GLU A 65 15.10 17.97 -1.84
C GLU A 65 15.74 16.91 -0.93
N SER A 66 15.23 16.74 0.29
CA SER A 66 15.71 15.69 1.20
C SER A 66 15.47 14.29 0.66
N PHE A 67 14.23 13.99 0.22
CA PHE A 67 13.91 12.68 -0.35
C PHE A 67 14.62 12.46 -1.70
N SER A 68 14.87 13.52 -2.48
CA SER A 68 15.65 13.44 -3.72
C SER A 68 17.16 13.19 -3.48
N LYS A 69 17.70 13.58 -2.33
CA LYS A 69 19.09 13.27 -1.91
C LYS A 69 19.23 11.99 -1.08
N MET A 70 18.13 11.48 -0.52
CA MET A 70 18.13 10.28 0.31
C MET A 70 18.67 9.05 -0.42
N VAL A 71 19.60 8.32 0.19
CA VAL A 71 20.12 7.08 -0.40
C VAL A 71 19.16 5.93 -0.02
N PHE A 72 18.56 5.30 -1.04
CA PHE A 72 17.60 4.20 -0.87
C PHE A 72 18.24 2.81 -0.97
N THR A 73 19.56 2.75 -1.14
CA THR A 73 20.32 1.54 -1.37
C THR A 73 21.39 1.40 -0.29
N GLU A 74 21.32 0.32 0.50
CA GLU A 74 22.56 -0.29 0.99
C GLU A 74 23.11 -1.17 -0.13
N ASP A 75 24.40 -1.02 -0.44
CA ASP A 75 25.19 -1.85 -1.36
C ASP A 75 25.29 -3.30 -0.87
N ILE A 76 24.17 -4.01 -0.85
CA ILE A 76 24.18 -5.47 -0.82
C ILE A 76 23.55 -5.92 -2.13
N GLU A 77 24.37 -5.96 -3.17
CA GLU A 77 24.12 -6.74 -4.37
C GLU A 77 23.98 -8.23 -3.99
N ARG A 78 22.84 -8.63 -3.42
CA ARG A 78 22.40 -10.02 -3.57
C ARG A 78 21.76 -10.13 -4.93
N GLN A 79 22.61 -10.30 -5.94
CA GLN A 79 22.22 -10.72 -7.27
C GLN A 79 21.54 -12.10 -7.15
N TYR A 80 20.22 -12.13 -7.21
CA TYR A 80 19.50 -13.39 -7.41
C TYR A 80 19.32 -13.57 -8.92
N TYR A 81 20.10 -14.47 -9.51
CA TYR A 81 19.85 -14.93 -10.87
C TYR A 81 18.56 -15.75 -10.89
N CYS A 82 17.45 -15.13 -11.29
CA CYS A 82 16.31 -15.90 -11.79
C CYS A 82 16.51 -16.12 -13.30
N ARG A 83 15.99 -17.24 -13.82
CA ARG A 83 16.16 -17.73 -15.20
C ARG A 83 15.80 -16.74 -16.33
N TYR A 84 15.35 -15.52 -16.02
CA TYR A 84 14.80 -14.54 -16.96
C TYR A 84 15.33 -13.09 -16.81
N GLY A 85 16.37 -12.84 -16.01
CA GLY A 85 17.02 -11.53 -15.95
C GLY A 85 17.45 -11.10 -14.56
N GLN A 86 18.39 -10.15 -14.51
CA GLN A 86 18.91 -9.56 -13.27
C GLN A 86 17.77 -8.87 -12.51
N THR A 87 17.55 -9.23 -11.25
CA THR A 87 16.64 -8.50 -10.35
C THR A 87 17.47 -7.81 -9.28
N VAL A 88 17.72 -6.50 -9.44
CA VAL A 88 18.34 -5.68 -8.40
C VAL A 88 17.27 -5.42 -7.34
N LYS A 89 17.49 -5.94 -6.12
CA LYS A 89 16.66 -5.58 -4.97
C LYS A 89 17.25 -4.31 -4.38
N HIS A 90 16.58 -3.18 -4.59
CA HIS A 90 16.91 -1.95 -3.87
C HIS A 90 16.42 -2.07 -2.43
N PHE A 91 17.37 -2.07 -1.49
CA PHE A 91 17.08 -2.17 -0.05
C PHE A 91 17.07 -0.79 0.59
N CYS A 92 15.86 -0.26 0.81
CA CYS A 92 15.66 0.89 1.69
C CYS A 92 15.50 0.39 3.13
N ASN A 93 16.30 0.94 4.06
CA ASN A 93 16.24 0.63 5.49
C ASN A 93 14.84 0.96 6.03
N GLN A 94 14.04 -0.09 6.23
CA GLN A 94 12.59 0.04 6.40
C GLN A 94 12.22 0.83 7.65
N GLN A 95 12.92 0.55 8.76
CA GLN A 95 12.67 1.21 10.04
C GLN A 95 13.04 2.69 9.97
N LYS A 96 14.24 3.01 9.47
CA LYS A 96 14.71 4.39 9.38
C LYS A 96 13.82 5.28 8.51
N MET A 97 13.32 4.74 7.39
CA MET A 97 12.36 5.45 6.55
C MET A 97 11.06 5.74 7.29
N GLN A 98 10.51 4.75 8.00
CA GLN A 98 9.31 4.92 8.79
C GLN A 98 9.52 5.96 9.90
N ASP A 99 10.66 5.94 10.58
CA ASP A 99 10.98 6.90 11.65
C ASP A 99 11.05 8.34 11.12
N ILE A 100 11.67 8.54 9.95
CA ILE A 100 11.73 9.86 9.29
C ILE A 100 10.34 10.33 8.84
N LEU A 101 9.58 9.49 8.15
CA LEU A 101 8.22 9.85 7.71
C LEU A 101 7.32 10.20 8.90
N SER A 102 7.42 9.46 10.00
CA SER A 102 6.66 9.72 11.23
C SER A 102 7.10 11.04 11.87
N THR A 103 8.41 11.33 11.90
CA THR A 103 8.98 12.58 12.42
C THR A 103 8.53 13.80 11.61
N LEU A 104 8.34 13.62 10.30
CA LEU A 104 7.94 14.66 9.35
C LEU A 104 6.42 14.70 9.10
N LYS A 105 5.61 13.87 9.76
CA LYS A 105 4.19 13.69 9.46
C LYS A 105 3.42 15.01 9.35
N LYS A 106 3.53 15.87 10.37
CA LYS A 106 2.86 17.18 10.38
C LYS A 106 3.33 18.06 9.24
N ASP A 107 4.63 18.12 9.00
CA ASP A 107 5.21 18.94 7.93
C ASP A 107 4.73 18.45 6.55
N ILE A 108 4.65 17.12 6.35
CA ILE A 108 4.17 16.50 5.10
C ILE A 108 2.68 16.80 4.88
N GLU A 109 1.86 16.72 5.92
CA GLU A 109 0.42 17.00 5.86
C GLU A 109 0.14 18.49 5.63
N GLU A 110 0.87 19.38 6.29
CA GLU A 110 0.73 20.84 6.11
C GLU A 110 1.20 21.31 4.73
N THR A 111 2.21 20.64 4.15
CA THR A 111 2.78 20.98 2.83
C THR A 111 2.21 20.13 1.68
N ASN A 112 1.34 19.16 1.95
CA ASN A 112 0.77 18.23 0.97
C ASN A 112 1.80 17.51 0.08
N THR A 113 2.95 17.13 0.64
CA THR A 113 4.09 16.59 -0.13
C THR A 113 4.11 15.07 -0.32
N ILE A 114 3.14 14.34 0.24
CA ILE A 114 3.14 12.87 0.25
C ILE A 114 3.17 12.24 -1.15
N ASP A 115 2.49 12.84 -2.12
CA ASP A 115 2.50 12.37 -3.52
C ASP A 115 3.87 12.56 -4.16
N SER A 116 4.53 13.70 -3.92
CA SER A 116 5.89 13.96 -4.41
C SER A 116 6.89 13.01 -3.77
N ILE A 117 6.77 12.75 -2.47
CA ILE A 117 7.59 11.74 -1.78
C ILE A 117 7.40 10.38 -2.47
N PHE A 118 6.16 9.94 -2.67
CA PHE A 118 5.86 8.68 -3.31
C PHE A 118 6.47 8.59 -4.72
N GLU A 119 6.37 9.63 -5.54
CA GLU A 119 6.95 9.69 -6.88
C GLU A 119 8.48 9.66 -6.88
N ILE A 120 9.13 10.40 -5.99
CA ILE A 120 10.60 10.39 -5.84
C ILE A 120 11.08 8.99 -5.47
N ILE A 121 10.43 8.36 -4.49
CA ILE A 121 10.77 6.99 -4.07
C ILE A 121 10.54 6.01 -5.21
N ALA A 122 9.40 6.08 -5.89
CA ALA A 122 9.08 5.22 -7.02
C ALA A 122 10.13 5.33 -8.14
N LYS A 123 10.51 6.57 -8.50
CA LYS A 123 11.52 6.85 -9.53
C LYS A 123 12.90 6.28 -9.14
N LYS A 124 13.32 6.46 -7.89
CA LYS A 124 14.60 5.95 -7.40
C LYS A 124 14.69 4.43 -7.34
N LEU A 125 13.56 3.75 -7.25
CA LEU A 125 13.46 2.29 -7.31
C LEU A 125 13.18 1.77 -8.72
N GLU A 126 13.30 2.64 -9.73
CA GLU A 126 13.05 2.38 -11.15
C GLU A 126 11.64 1.81 -11.42
N ILE A 127 10.66 2.21 -10.61
CA ILE A 127 9.27 1.78 -10.77
C ILE A 127 8.62 2.67 -11.83
N ASP A 128 8.30 2.08 -12.97
CA ASP A 128 7.46 2.71 -13.98
C ASP A 128 5.98 2.63 -13.55
N LEU A 129 5.48 3.70 -12.94
CA LEU A 129 4.09 3.83 -12.46
C LEU A 129 3.04 3.72 -13.59
N LEU A 130 3.46 3.78 -14.86
CA LEU A 130 2.59 3.70 -16.03
C LEU A 130 2.57 2.29 -16.66
N LYS A 131 3.46 1.38 -16.28
CA LYS A 131 3.54 0.02 -16.83
C LYS A 131 3.08 -1.05 -15.83
N ASP A 132 2.04 -1.79 -16.21
CA ASP A 132 1.59 -3.03 -15.53
C ASP A 132 2.60 -4.17 -15.75
N ARG A 133 3.76 -4.14 -15.06
CA ARG A 133 4.73 -5.24 -15.11
C ARG A 133 4.88 -5.90 -13.74
N TYR A 134 4.45 -7.17 -13.68
CA TYR A 134 4.49 -8.07 -12.51
C TYR A 134 5.79 -8.04 -11.70
N TYR A 135 6.96 -7.84 -12.34
CA TYR A 135 8.27 -7.86 -11.69
C TYR A 135 8.54 -6.66 -10.76
N TYR A 136 7.87 -5.52 -10.95
CA TYR A 136 8.04 -4.33 -10.10
C TYR A 136 7.12 -4.33 -8.86
N ASN A 137 6.19 -5.29 -8.76
CA ASN A 137 5.18 -5.36 -7.70
C ASN A 137 5.78 -5.45 -6.29
N ASN A 138 6.95 -6.08 -6.12
CA ASN A 138 7.57 -6.25 -4.80
C ASN A 138 8.16 -4.95 -4.23
N ASN A 139 8.75 -4.10 -5.08
CA ASN A 139 9.39 -2.86 -4.63
C ASN A 139 8.32 -1.81 -4.27
N ILE A 140 7.31 -1.64 -5.13
CA ILE A 140 6.20 -0.72 -4.85
C ILE A 140 5.35 -1.19 -3.67
N SER A 141 5.15 -2.49 -3.50
CA SER A 141 4.50 -3.03 -2.30
C SER A 141 5.25 -2.67 -1.03
N SER A 142 6.59 -2.74 -1.06
CA SER A 142 7.41 -2.32 0.07
C SER A 142 7.30 -0.82 0.35
N VAL A 143 7.29 0.04 -0.67
CA VAL A 143 7.15 1.50 -0.50
C VAL A 143 5.80 1.85 0.11
N ILE A 144 4.72 1.34 -0.48
CA ILE A 144 3.36 1.67 -0.04
C ILE A 144 3.12 1.15 1.38
N LYS A 145 3.65 -0.04 1.73
CA LYS A 145 3.61 -0.52 3.13
C LYS A 145 4.34 0.40 4.10
N LYS A 146 5.46 1.00 3.71
CA LYS A 146 6.21 1.96 4.55
C LYS A 146 5.41 3.23 4.78
N LEU A 147 4.82 3.75 3.71
CA LEU A 147 3.93 4.91 3.77
C LEU A 147 2.68 4.63 4.63
N ASP A 148 2.10 3.43 4.53
CA ASP A 148 0.96 3.01 5.36
C ASP A 148 1.33 2.90 6.84
N ASN A 149 2.54 2.42 7.15
CA ASN A 149 3.03 2.25 8.51
C ASN A 149 3.54 3.54 9.18
N SER A 150 3.83 4.61 8.41
CA SER A 150 4.31 5.88 8.96
C SER A 150 3.19 6.78 9.50
N GLU A 151 1.94 6.31 9.47
CA GLU A 151 0.73 7.04 9.88
C GLU A 151 0.48 8.37 9.14
N VAL A 152 1.23 8.65 8.08
CA VAL A 152 1.01 9.83 7.23
C VAL A 152 -0.24 9.57 6.41
N LYS A 153 -1.16 10.53 6.38
CA LYS A 153 -2.37 10.39 5.57
C LYS A 153 -2.02 10.26 4.09
N LEU A 154 -2.35 9.13 3.49
CA LEU A 154 -2.10 8.88 2.08
C LEU A 154 -3.22 9.47 1.22
N THR A 155 -2.90 9.82 -0.02
CA THR A 155 -3.88 10.32 -0.99
C THR A 155 -4.60 9.19 -1.71
N LYS A 156 -5.73 9.54 -2.34
CA LYS A 156 -6.47 8.63 -3.24
C LYS A 156 -5.57 8.07 -4.35
N LYS A 157 -4.65 8.87 -4.88
CA LYS A 157 -3.71 8.46 -5.95
C LYS A 157 -2.78 7.34 -5.50
N ILE A 158 -2.22 7.45 -4.29
CA ILE A 158 -1.36 6.40 -3.70
C ILE A 158 -2.17 5.14 -3.42
N ILE A 159 -3.40 5.26 -2.94
CA ILE A 159 -4.32 4.13 -2.73
C ILE A 159 -4.63 3.40 -4.03
N ILE A 160 -4.99 4.13 -5.09
CA ILE A 160 -5.25 3.53 -6.40
C ILE A 160 -4.01 2.78 -6.89
N SER A 161 -2.82 3.34 -6.66
CA SER A 161 -1.56 2.67 -6.98
C SER A 161 -1.41 1.39 -6.16
N ALA A 162 -1.69 1.42 -4.86
CA ALA A 162 -1.65 0.25 -3.99
C ALA A 162 -2.54 -0.91 -4.49
N ILE A 163 -3.73 -0.58 -4.97
CA ILE A 163 -4.69 -1.56 -5.50
C ILE A 163 -4.21 -2.11 -6.85
N LYS A 164 -3.71 -1.26 -7.75
CA LYS A 164 -3.15 -1.68 -9.05
C LYS A 164 -2.01 -2.70 -8.87
N TYR A 165 -1.19 -2.51 -7.84
CA TYR A 165 -0.09 -3.42 -7.50
C TYR A 165 -0.48 -4.55 -6.54
N CYS A 166 -1.78 -4.80 -6.36
CA CYS A 166 -2.36 -5.89 -5.58
C CYS A 166 -1.89 -5.98 -4.12
N ILE A 167 -1.75 -4.85 -3.42
CA ILE A 167 -1.32 -4.82 -2.03
C ILE A 167 -2.52 -5.06 -1.10
N GLU A 168 -2.86 -6.32 -0.88
CA GLU A 168 -4.05 -6.69 -0.08
C GLU A 168 -3.94 -6.31 1.41
N SER A 169 -2.72 -6.13 1.95
CA SER A 169 -2.48 -5.73 3.34
C SER A 169 -2.71 -4.25 3.60
N PHE A 170 -2.96 -3.45 2.55
CA PHE A 170 -3.20 -2.03 2.69
C PHE A 170 -4.53 -1.78 3.39
N ASP A 171 -4.52 -1.03 4.49
CA ASP A 171 -5.72 -0.74 5.28
C ASP A 171 -6.28 0.64 4.95
N ILE A 172 -7.31 0.66 4.11
CA ILE A 172 -7.92 1.92 3.67
C ILE A 172 -8.67 2.64 4.79
N SER A 173 -9.05 1.93 5.85
CA SER A 173 -9.79 2.51 6.97
C SER A 173 -8.93 3.49 7.79
N LYS A 174 -7.59 3.35 7.75
CA LYS A 174 -6.65 4.23 8.45
C LYS A 174 -6.55 5.64 7.84
N HIS A 175 -6.88 5.78 6.55
CA HIS A 175 -6.60 7.01 5.79
C HIS A 175 -7.78 7.97 5.70
N ASN A 176 -8.94 7.59 6.26
CA ASN A 176 -10.20 8.36 6.19
C ASN A 176 -10.52 8.86 4.76
N ILE A 177 -10.33 7.97 3.78
CA ILE A 177 -10.66 8.21 2.37
C ILE A 177 -11.96 7.48 2.04
N GLU A 178 -12.88 8.21 1.42
CA GLU A 178 -14.14 7.65 0.96
C GLU A 178 -13.93 6.69 -0.22
N ILE A 179 -14.59 5.52 -0.17
CA ILE A 179 -14.51 4.51 -1.23
C ILE A 179 -15.56 4.81 -2.30
N ASP A 180 -15.16 5.57 -3.30
CA ASP A 180 -15.99 5.90 -4.46
C ASP A 180 -15.88 4.88 -5.61
N ASP A 181 -16.63 5.15 -6.69
CA ASP A 181 -16.73 4.25 -7.84
C ASP A 181 -15.39 4.04 -8.55
N GLU A 182 -14.51 5.05 -8.58
CA GLU A 182 -13.20 4.93 -9.21
C GLU A 182 -12.34 3.89 -8.48
N ILE A 183 -12.28 3.95 -7.13
CA ILE A 183 -11.54 2.97 -6.33
C ILE A 183 -12.13 1.56 -6.56
N ARG A 184 -13.48 1.44 -6.59
CA ARG A 184 -14.15 0.16 -6.82
C ARG A 184 -13.89 -0.41 -8.21
N ASP A 185 -13.86 0.43 -9.24
CA ASP A 185 -13.53 0.04 -10.61
C ASP A 185 -12.09 -0.49 -10.70
N VAL A 186 -11.14 0.18 -10.04
CA VAL A 186 -9.75 -0.28 -9.98
C VAL A 186 -9.64 -1.59 -9.21
N CYS A 187 -10.36 -1.76 -8.08
CA CYS A 187 -10.42 -3.01 -7.32
C CYS A 187 -10.92 -4.17 -8.18
N ARG A 188 -12.04 -3.97 -8.89
CA ARG A 188 -12.62 -4.97 -9.78
C ARG A 188 -11.67 -5.31 -10.92
N LYS A 189 -11.14 -4.30 -11.63
CA LYS A 189 -10.20 -4.51 -12.74
C LYS A 189 -8.99 -5.35 -12.35
N ASN A 190 -8.41 -5.10 -11.18
CA ASN A 190 -7.22 -5.79 -10.69
C ASN A 190 -7.52 -7.02 -9.83
N ASN A 191 -8.79 -7.31 -9.56
CA ASN A 191 -9.24 -8.33 -8.60
C ASN A 191 -8.53 -8.22 -7.23
N CYS A 192 -8.23 -7.00 -6.78
CA CYS A 192 -7.58 -6.73 -5.50
C CYS A 192 -8.43 -5.78 -4.67
N TYR A 193 -8.65 -6.16 -3.41
CA TYR A 193 -9.48 -5.40 -2.48
C TYR A 193 -8.65 -5.10 -1.22
N PRO A 194 -8.46 -3.82 -0.85
CA PRO A 194 -7.71 -3.46 0.36
C PRO A 194 -8.48 -3.87 1.63
N PHE A 195 -7.76 -4.00 2.75
CA PHE A 195 -8.37 -4.23 4.06
C PHE A 195 -9.20 -3.01 4.48
N GLY A 196 -10.26 -3.24 5.27
CA GLY A 196 -11.17 -2.19 5.72
C GLY A 196 -12.20 -1.71 4.67
N MET A 197 -12.13 -2.19 3.43
CA MET A 197 -13.10 -1.84 2.39
C MET A 197 -14.48 -2.46 2.68
N LYS A 198 -15.53 -1.63 2.68
CA LYS A 198 -16.93 -2.09 2.71
C LYS A 198 -17.39 -2.47 1.30
N PHE A 199 -17.89 -3.70 1.17
CA PHE A 199 -18.36 -4.27 -0.09
C PHE A 199 -19.84 -3.98 -0.31
N ASN A 200 -20.20 -3.59 -1.53
CA ASN A 200 -21.58 -3.58 -1.99
C ASN A 200 -21.89 -4.83 -2.83
N ASP A 201 -23.14 -4.99 -3.25
CA ASP A 201 -23.59 -6.17 -4.02
C ASP A 201 -22.83 -6.34 -5.34
N LYS A 202 -22.52 -5.24 -6.05
CA LYS A 202 -21.75 -5.31 -7.29
C LYS A 202 -20.33 -5.83 -7.05
N ASP A 203 -19.69 -5.41 -5.95
CA ASP A 203 -18.37 -5.91 -5.57
C ASP A 203 -18.42 -7.40 -5.24
N VAL A 204 -19.43 -7.84 -4.48
CA VAL A 204 -19.57 -9.25 -4.08
C VAL A 204 -19.84 -10.15 -5.29
N VAL A 205 -20.72 -9.75 -6.21
CA VAL A 205 -20.91 -10.46 -7.49
C VAL A 205 -19.58 -10.57 -8.24
N TYR A 206 -18.78 -9.51 -8.31
CA TYR A 206 -17.49 -9.55 -8.99
C TYR A 206 -16.49 -10.48 -8.29
N ILE A 207 -16.36 -10.39 -6.96
CA ILE A 207 -15.52 -11.27 -6.13
C ILE A 207 -15.89 -12.74 -6.36
N LEU A 208 -17.19 -13.04 -6.44
CA LEU A 208 -17.69 -14.37 -6.72
C LEU A 208 -17.35 -14.80 -8.15
N LYS A 209 -17.51 -13.91 -9.12
CA LYS A 209 -17.17 -14.17 -10.53
C LYS A 209 -15.69 -14.46 -10.73
N SER A 210 -14.82 -13.76 -10.01
CA SER A 210 -13.35 -13.89 -10.08
C SER A 210 -12.76 -14.96 -9.15
N ASN A 211 -13.60 -15.66 -8.38
CA ASN A 211 -13.18 -16.65 -7.39
C ASN A 211 -12.16 -16.10 -6.36
N ASN A 212 -12.29 -14.83 -5.95
CA ASN A 212 -11.42 -14.23 -4.94
C ASN A 212 -11.86 -14.61 -3.52
N ILE A 213 -11.46 -15.80 -3.09
CA ILE A 213 -11.81 -16.37 -1.78
C ILE A 213 -11.31 -15.48 -0.62
N ASN A 214 -10.16 -14.82 -0.77
CA ASN A 214 -9.59 -13.94 0.25
C ASN A 214 -10.47 -12.71 0.48
N ALA A 215 -10.88 -12.02 -0.58
CA ALA A 215 -11.81 -10.90 -0.50
C ALA A 215 -13.17 -11.36 0.06
N PHE A 216 -13.71 -12.49 -0.41
CA PHE A 216 -14.96 -13.03 0.11
C PHE A 216 -14.92 -13.32 1.62
N ASN A 217 -13.80 -13.84 2.13
CA ASN A 217 -13.65 -14.14 3.54
C ASN A 217 -13.56 -12.89 4.43
N ARG A 218 -13.28 -11.72 3.87
CA ARG A 218 -13.24 -10.42 4.56
C ARG A 218 -14.59 -9.71 4.60
N LEU A 219 -15.65 -10.26 3.98
CA LEU A 219 -17.00 -9.72 4.10
C LEU A 219 -17.44 -9.67 5.57
N ASP A 220 -18.19 -8.61 5.92
CA ASP A 220 -18.78 -8.44 7.25
C ASP A 220 -19.63 -9.68 7.60
N LYS A 221 -19.54 -10.14 8.86
CA LYS A 221 -20.33 -11.29 9.35
C LYS A 221 -21.84 -11.07 9.22
N ASN A 222 -22.27 -9.81 9.19
CA ASN A 222 -23.67 -9.39 9.08
C ASN A 222 -24.08 -9.02 7.65
N TYR A 223 -23.19 -9.18 6.66
CA TYR A 223 -23.53 -8.93 5.27
C TYR A 223 -24.68 -9.83 4.81
N LYS A 224 -25.73 -9.24 4.23
CA LYS A 224 -26.92 -9.97 3.77
C LYS A 224 -26.79 -10.29 2.29
N PHE A 225 -26.66 -11.58 1.98
CA PHE A 225 -26.67 -12.06 0.60
C PHE A 225 -28.06 -11.99 -0.06
N ASN A 226 -28.08 -12.09 -1.39
CA ASN A 226 -29.27 -12.00 -2.23
C ASN A 226 -29.20 -13.03 -3.38
N SER A 227 -30.21 -13.02 -4.24
CA SER A 227 -30.34 -13.92 -5.40
C SER A 227 -29.12 -13.90 -6.33
N ASP A 228 -28.64 -12.72 -6.73
CA ASP A 228 -27.52 -12.57 -7.66
C ASP A 228 -26.23 -13.17 -7.11
N HIS A 229 -26.00 -13.04 -5.80
CA HIS A 229 -24.86 -13.66 -5.14
C HIS A 229 -24.91 -15.19 -5.21
N LEU A 230 -26.08 -15.80 -4.94
CA LEU A 230 -26.24 -17.25 -5.02
C LEU A 230 -26.03 -17.76 -6.46
N ARG A 231 -26.66 -17.08 -7.43
CA ARG A 231 -26.57 -17.40 -8.87
C ARG A 231 -25.13 -17.30 -9.36
N GLN A 232 -24.44 -16.21 -9.02
CA GLN A 232 -23.05 -16.01 -9.42
C GLN A 232 -22.10 -17.00 -8.75
N TYR A 233 -22.30 -17.31 -7.47
CA TYR A 233 -21.56 -18.37 -6.76
C TYR A 233 -21.70 -19.69 -7.51
N TYR A 234 -22.92 -20.07 -7.87
CA TYR A 234 -23.20 -21.35 -8.53
C TYR A 234 -22.51 -21.47 -9.90
N VAL A 235 -22.43 -20.36 -10.65
CA VAL A 235 -21.75 -20.31 -11.94
C VAL A 235 -20.24 -20.44 -11.79
N SER A 236 -19.63 -19.62 -10.93
CA SER A 236 -18.18 -19.36 -10.96
C SER A 236 -17.34 -20.02 -9.86
N ILE A 237 -17.93 -20.46 -8.76
CA ILE A 237 -17.18 -20.94 -7.59
C ILE A 237 -17.60 -22.35 -7.20
N ASN A 238 -16.62 -23.20 -6.87
CA ASN A 238 -16.84 -24.56 -6.38
C ASN A 238 -16.35 -24.72 -4.93
N ASN A 239 -16.84 -23.87 -4.02
CA ASN A 239 -16.41 -23.85 -2.62
C ASN A 239 -17.62 -23.88 -1.66
N MET A 240 -17.90 -25.05 -1.11
CA MET A 240 -19.04 -25.27 -0.21
C MET A 240 -19.03 -24.41 1.06
N LYS A 241 -17.87 -23.90 1.52
CA LYS A 241 -17.84 -22.97 2.67
C LYS A 241 -18.47 -21.62 2.29
N ILE A 242 -18.23 -21.16 1.06
CA ILE A 242 -18.82 -19.93 0.51
C ILE A 242 -20.33 -20.12 0.33
N TYR A 243 -20.77 -21.22 -0.27
CA TYR A 243 -22.20 -21.57 -0.37
C TYR A 243 -22.90 -21.46 0.98
N LYS A 244 -22.37 -22.16 2.00
CA LYS A 244 -22.95 -22.19 3.35
C LYS A 244 -23.04 -20.81 3.98
N LYS A 245 -22.09 -19.90 3.70
CA LYS A 245 -22.16 -18.50 4.14
C LYS A 245 -23.32 -17.76 3.46
N ILE A 246 -23.49 -17.93 2.14
CA ILE A 246 -24.58 -17.31 1.37
C ILE A 246 -25.95 -17.73 1.90
N ILE A 247 -26.20 -19.04 1.97
CA ILE A 247 -27.50 -19.58 2.39
C ILE A 247 -27.79 -19.43 3.89
N LYS A 248 -26.84 -18.93 4.68
CA LYS A 248 -27.07 -18.61 6.10
C LYS A 248 -27.89 -17.33 6.25
N THR A 249 -27.75 -16.39 5.33
CA THR A 249 -28.46 -15.09 5.39
C THR A 249 -29.44 -14.89 4.25
N TYR A 250 -29.50 -15.82 3.29
CA TYR A 250 -30.39 -15.75 2.13
C TYR A 250 -31.18 -17.04 1.98
N ASN A 251 -32.49 -16.91 1.78
CA ASN A 251 -33.39 -18.02 1.47
C ASN A 251 -33.54 -18.11 -0.06
N PRO A 252 -33.08 -19.22 -0.69
CA PRO A 252 -33.24 -19.39 -2.12
C PRO A 252 -34.72 -19.38 -2.55
N THR A 253 -34.98 -18.96 -3.78
CA THR A 253 -36.32 -18.99 -4.39
C THR A 253 -36.41 -20.05 -5.47
N LYS A 254 -37.63 -20.30 -5.96
CA LYS A 254 -37.86 -21.15 -7.14
C LYS A 254 -37.09 -20.65 -8.37
N GLU A 255 -37.07 -19.33 -8.59
CA GLU A 255 -36.33 -18.72 -9.69
C GLU A 255 -34.82 -18.96 -9.59
N ASP A 256 -34.26 -18.99 -8.37
CA ASP A 256 -32.86 -19.34 -8.16
C ASP A 256 -32.57 -20.79 -8.53
N PHE A 257 -33.48 -21.71 -8.17
CA PHE A 257 -33.37 -23.12 -8.55
C PHE A 257 -33.38 -23.26 -10.07
N ASP A 258 -34.36 -22.66 -10.75
CA ASP A 258 -34.51 -22.71 -12.20
C ASP A 258 -33.27 -22.13 -12.89
N TYR A 259 -32.74 -21.00 -12.41
CA TYR A 259 -31.51 -20.41 -12.92
C TYR A 259 -30.31 -21.34 -12.75
N CYS A 260 -30.11 -21.90 -11.55
CA CYS A 260 -28.97 -22.78 -11.27
C CYS A 260 -29.05 -24.08 -12.08
N LEU A 261 -30.26 -24.63 -12.26
CA LEU A 261 -30.48 -25.82 -13.08
C LEU A 261 -30.12 -25.55 -14.54
N ASN A 262 -30.62 -24.44 -15.10
CA ASN A 262 -30.36 -24.05 -16.49
C ASN A 262 -28.90 -23.63 -16.72
N SER A 263 -28.18 -23.21 -15.69
CA SER A 263 -26.76 -22.85 -15.76
C SER A 263 -25.81 -24.05 -15.65
N LEU A 264 -26.33 -25.28 -15.49
CA LEU A 264 -25.53 -26.49 -15.34
C LEU A 264 -24.98 -26.93 -16.70
N LYS A 265 -23.75 -26.50 -17.04
CA LYS A 265 -23.05 -26.93 -18.27
C LYS A 265 -22.60 -28.40 -18.23
N SER A 266 -22.31 -28.93 -17.04
CA SER A 266 -21.91 -30.33 -16.84
C SER A 266 -22.24 -30.78 -15.42
N PHE A 267 -22.55 -32.07 -15.27
CA PHE A 267 -22.86 -32.66 -13.96
C PHE A 267 -21.59 -32.76 -13.10
N ASN A 268 -21.53 -31.92 -12.07
CA ASN A 268 -20.55 -32.00 -10.99
C ASN A 268 -21.29 -32.39 -9.70
N ALA A 269 -20.73 -33.35 -8.94
CA ALA A 269 -21.30 -33.82 -7.67
C ALA A 269 -21.56 -32.68 -6.68
N THR A 270 -20.69 -31.67 -6.63
CA THR A 270 -20.84 -30.51 -5.74
C THR A 270 -22.01 -29.62 -6.17
N LYS A 271 -22.11 -29.30 -7.46
CA LYS A 271 -23.22 -28.51 -8.00
C LYS A 271 -24.57 -29.24 -7.85
N SER A 272 -24.58 -30.55 -8.05
CA SER A 272 -25.77 -31.39 -7.83
C SER A 272 -26.21 -31.38 -6.36
N LYS A 273 -25.25 -31.42 -5.43
CA LYS A 273 -25.52 -31.30 -3.98
C LYS A 273 -26.12 -29.94 -3.63
N ILE A 274 -25.59 -28.87 -4.23
CA ILE A 274 -26.13 -27.51 -4.05
C ILE A 274 -27.56 -27.40 -4.60
N LEU A 275 -27.81 -27.87 -5.84
CA LEU A 275 -29.16 -27.86 -6.42
C LEU A 275 -30.17 -28.62 -5.55
N ARG A 276 -29.79 -29.79 -5.03
CA ARG A 276 -30.62 -30.58 -4.13
C ARG A 276 -30.93 -29.81 -2.84
N ASP A 277 -29.94 -29.13 -2.27
CA ASP A 277 -30.12 -28.33 -1.06
C ASP A 277 -31.05 -27.12 -1.29
N ILE A 278 -30.88 -26.42 -2.43
CA ILE A 278 -31.79 -25.35 -2.86
C ILE A 278 -33.21 -25.90 -2.99
N TYR A 279 -33.40 -27.01 -3.72
CA TYR A 279 -34.71 -27.64 -3.93
C TYR A 279 -35.40 -27.98 -2.60
N ASN A 280 -34.68 -28.55 -1.64
CA ASN A 280 -35.23 -28.91 -0.34
C ASN A 280 -35.63 -27.70 0.52
N LYS A 281 -35.04 -26.52 0.28
CA LYS A 281 -35.34 -25.28 1.01
C LYS A 281 -36.54 -24.51 0.44
N ILE A 282 -36.89 -24.76 -0.82
CA ILE A 282 -38.02 -24.09 -1.52
C ILE A 282 -39.31 -24.91 -1.50
N LYS A 283 -39.22 -26.19 -1.13
CA LYS A 283 -40.36 -27.11 -1.02
C LYS A 283 -41.14 -26.85 0.26
#